data_AF-K0TGC2-F1
#
_entry.id   AF-K0TGC2-F1
#
_cell.length_a   1.000
_cell.length_b   1.000
_cell.length_c   1.000
_cell.angle_alpha   90.00
_cell.angle_beta   90.00
_cell.angle_gamma   90.00
#
_symmetry.space_group_name_H-M   'P 1'
#
loop_
_entity.id
_entity.type
_entity.pdbx_description
1 polymer ?
#
loop_
_entity_poly.entity_id
_entity_poly.type
_entity_poly.pdbx_seq_one_letter_code
_entity_poly.pdbx_strand_id
1 'polypeptide(L)'
;MSSTNSSTASLPHAGAERLKADYRMYSGLLLTLGLCAAYGAFADIVSLADTAKSGLPLATLIAAVFQGFFGLTCMGVGFTGAVMDKGSTLLTTIAASSIQLAWMPFLVGLSTIGMGIVSDPSENPFIPALYDPSAAAVKFVGSMAFLGLMSYAIGFIGSLGFMSFSMHSIQAGKPQDRSGVYFRGRAKLYNGLLFLAGLVQLALGSFIINTYGNGPLEAPIFAVVFLVFSPEISVTIGLLQMIVSTIGIVRSLREKPAPDSVWFQTLCFFMYFCMMSMQVLAQVAQAPGDAAASAAPTLACVYLGIALMPAFLDWKMNNLPEDLDAVNYYGIPLLSEKEQPAAGRDDATLEEVNSNDNNV
;
A
#
# COMPACT_ATOMS: atom_id res chain seq x y z
N MET A 1 -53.71 -6.15 -30.47
CA MET A 1 -53.40 -4.79 -30.01
C MET A 1 -52.13 -4.87 -29.20
N SER A 2 -51.04 -4.35 -29.79
CA SER A 2 -49.74 -4.19 -29.17
C SER A 2 -49.78 -3.02 -28.18
N SER A 3 -49.24 -3.21 -26.98
CA SER A 3 -48.54 -2.16 -26.25
C SER A 3 -47.63 -2.78 -25.18
N THR A 4 -46.49 -3.26 -25.63
CA THR A 4 -45.24 -3.27 -24.84
C THR A 4 -44.93 -1.84 -24.41
N ASN A 5 -44.96 -1.56 -23.10
CA ASN A 5 -44.28 -0.39 -22.53
C ASN A 5 -43.03 -0.88 -21.82
N SER A 6 -41.95 -0.93 -22.59
CA SER A 6 -40.57 -1.01 -22.15
C SER A 6 -40.20 0.24 -21.34
N SER A 7 -40.06 0.12 -20.03
CA SER A 7 -39.35 1.11 -19.22
C SER A 7 -37.84 0.83 -19.25
N THR A 8 -37.21 1.00 -20.41
CA THR A 8 -35.75 0.98 -20.59
C THR A 8 -35.25 2.35 -21.01
N ALA A 9 -35.55 3.36 -20.20
CA ALA A 9 -35.15 4.75 -20.47
C ALA A 9 -34.57 5.41 -19.22
N SER A 10 -33.34 5.02 -18.86
CA SER A 10 -32.39 5.82 -18.03
C SER A 10 -30.96 5.24 -17.91
N LEU A 11 -30.70 4.05 -18.47
CA LEU A 11 -29.48 3.27 -18.18
C LEU A 11 -28.14 3.70 -18.83
N PRO A 12 -28.05 4.36 -20.01
CA PRO A 12 -26.74 4.66 -20.62
C PRO A 12 -25.93 5.72 -19.87
N HIS A 13 -26.61 6.70 -19.25
CA HIS A 13 -25.93 7.85 -18.62
C HIS A 13 -25.41 7.50 -17.22
N ALA A 14 -26.14 6.69 -16.46
CA ALA A 14 -25.73 6.27 -15.12
C ALA A 14 -24.48 5.36 -15.16
N GLY A 15 -24.36 4.48 -16.17
CA GLY A 15 -23.21 3.60 -16.32
C GLY A 15 -21.91 4.36 -16.62
N ALA A 16 -21.95 5.29 -17.58
CA ALA A 16 -20.79 6.10 -17.94
C ALA A 16 -20.32 6.99 -16.76
N GLU A 17 -21.26 7.57 -16.01
CA GLU A 17 -20.94 8.36 -14.81
C GLU A 17 -20.33 7.49 -13.69
N ARG A 18 -20.78 6.23 -13.51
CA ARG A 18 -20.15 5.29 -12.57
C ARG A 18 -18.71 4.97 -12.97
N LEU A 19 -18.46 4.71 -14.26
CA LEU A 19 -17.11 4.42 -14.75
C LEU A 19 -16.19 5.63 -14.55
N LYS A 20 -16.70 6.84 -14.83
CA LYS A 20 -15.99 8.10 -14.61
C LYS A 20 -15.70 8.34 -13.14
N ALA A 21 -16.67 8.08 -12.26
CA ALA A 21 -16.50 8.21 -10.81
C ALA A 21 -15.44 7.25 -10.27
N ASP A 22 -15.47 5.99 -10.71
CA ASP A 22 -14.46 4.98 -10.35
C ASP A 22 -13.07 5.40 -10.82
N TYR A 23 -12.95 5.84 -12.08
CA TYR A 23 -11.69 6.34 -12.63
C TYR A 23 -11.13 7.53 -11.83
N ARG A 24 -11.98 8.51 -11.49
CA ARG A 24 -11.60 9.65 -10.65
C ARG A 24 -11.15 9.23 -9.25
N MET A 25 -11.82 8.25 -8.65
CA MET A 25 -11.47 7.75 -7.32
C MET A 25 -10.10 7.07 -7.33
N TYR A 26 -9.81 6.17 -8.28
CA TYR A 26 -8.46 5.59 -8.39
C TYR A 26 -7.40 6.68 -8.66
N SER A 27 -7.72 7.65 -9.52
CA SER A 27 -6.84 8.77 -9.84
C SER A 27 -6.57 9.65 -8.62
N GLY A 28 -7.59 9.93 -7.80
CA GLY A 28 -7.46 10.73 -6.58
C GLY A 28 -6.62 10.04 -5.52
N LEU A 29 -6.81 8.73 -5.34
CA LEU A 29 -5.97 7.95 -4.42
C LEU A 29 -4.53 7.82 -4.92
N LEU A 30 -4.32 7.66 -6.24
CA LEU A 30 -2.99 7.67 -6.85
C LEU A 30 -2.30 9.04 -6.67
N LEU A 31 -3.05 10.14 -6.80
CA LEU A 31 -2.57 11.49 -6.55
C LEU A 31 -2.10 11.64 -5.10
N THR A 32 -2.93 11.26 -4.12
CA THR A 32 -2.60 11.36 -2.70
C THR A 32 -1.38 10.51 -2.34
N LEU A 33 -1.35 9.25 -2.75
CA LEU A 33 -0.23 8.34 -2.47
C LEU A 33 1.05 8.78 -3.21
N GLY A 34 0.94 9.32 -4.42
CA GLY A 34 2.07 9.87 -5.18
C GLY A 34 2.67 11.10 -4.51
N LEU A 35 1.82 12.01 -3.99
CA LEU A 35 2.26 13.17 -3.22
C LEU A 35 2.98 12.75 -1.93
N CYS A 36 2.46 11.75 -1.23
CA CYS A 36 3.13 11.14 -0.08
C CYS A 36 4.51 10.57 -0.46
N ALA A 37 4.59 9.76 -1.52
CA ALA A 37 5.85 9.19 -1.99
C ALA A 37 6.90 10.27 -2.31
N ALA A 38 6.49 11.32 -3.03
CA ALA A 38 7.35 12.43 -3.40
C ALA A 38 7.82 13.24 -2.18
N TYR A 39 6.93 13.53 -1.23
CA TYR A 39 7.27 14.30 -0.05
C TYR A 39 8.25 13.55 0.87
N GLY A 40 8.03 12.26 1.11
CA GLY A 40 8.98 11.42 1.86
C GLY A 40 10.36 11.39 1.20
N ALA A 41 10.41 11.25 -0.13
CA ALA A 41 11.65 11.27 -0.88
C ALA A 41 12.42 12.59 -0.75
N PHE A 42 11.73 13.74 -0.80
CA PHE A 42 12.39 15.04 -0.67
C PHE A 42 12.99 15.26 0.72
N ALA A 43 12.33 14.77 1.78
CA ALA A 43 12.88 14.81 3.13
C ALA A 43 14.21 14.03 3.21
N ASP A 44 14.26 12.82 2.64
CA ASP A 44 15.47 12.01 2.61
C ASP A 44 16.58 12.64 1.77
N ILE A 45 16.25 13.17 0.58
CA ILE A 45 17.22 13.85 -0.30
C ILE A 45 17.87 15.04 0.42
N VAL A 46 17.06 15.90 1.06
CA VAL A 46 17.59 17.06 1.78
C VAL A 46 18.48 16.63 2.94
N SER A 47 18.13 15.56 3.64
CA SER A 47 18.94 15.06 4.77
C SER A 47 20.28 14.44 4.36
N LEU A 48 20.39 13.94 3.12
CA LEU A 48 21.55 13.18 2.63
C LEU A 48 22.41 13.93 1.61
N ALA A 49 21.95 15.08 1.10
CA ALA A 49 22.58 15.80 -0.02
C ALA A 49 24.07 16.11 0.21
N ASP A 50 24.45 16.47 1.44
CA ASP A 50 25.82 16.89 1.77
C ASP A 50 26.70 15.75 2.34
N THR A 51 26.09 14.62 2.70
CA THR A 51 26.74 13.54 3.47
C THR A 51 26.92 12.24 2.68
N ALA A 52 26.14 12.03 1.62
CA ALA A 52 26.14 10.79 0.84
C ALA A 52 27.31 10.70 -0.16
N LYS A 53 28.50 10.32 0.32
CA LYS A 53 29.72 10.22 -0.51
C LYS A 53 30.00 8.82 -1.05
N SER A 54 29.59 7.76 -0.36
CA SER A 54 29.77 6.36 -0.78
C SER A 54 28.93 5.41 0.08
N GLY A 55 28.86 4.13 -0.32
CA GLY A 55 28.25 3.06 0.49
C GLY A 55 26.74 3.22 0.68
N LEU A 56 26.25 2.89 1.87
CA LEU A 56 24.82 2.90 2.20
C LEU A 56 24.17 4.30 2.08
N PRO A 57 24.78 5.40 2.56
CA PRO A 57 24.23 6.75 2.37
C PRO A 57 24.00 7.11 0.89
N LEU A 58 24.93 6.73 -0.01
CA LEU A 58 24.78 6.96 -1.45
C LEU A 58 23.64 6.11 -2.04
N ALA A 59 23.53 4.85 -1.63
CA ALA A 59 22.43 3.98 -2.04
C ALA A 59 21.06 4.52 -1.60
N THR A 60 20.96 5.02 -0.36
CA THR A 60 19.75 5.66 0.17
C THR A 60 19.39 6.92 -0.62
N LEU A 61 20.37 7.76 -0.95
CA LEU A 61 20.13 8.95 -1.78
C LEU A 61 19.61 8.58 -3.18
N ILE A 62 20.24 7.60 -3.84
CA ILE A 62 19.78 7.12 -5.16
C ILE A 62 18.35 6.57 -5.08
N ALA A 63 18.06 5.78 -4.05
CA ALA A 63 16.73 5.25 -3.82
C ALA A 63 15.69 6.36 -3.58
N ALA A 64 16.04 7.39 -2.80
CA ALA A 64 15.19 8.55 -2.56
C ALA A 64 14.93 9.34 -3.87
N VAL A 65 15.92 9.49 -4.75
CA VAL A 65 15.73 10.11 -6.07
C VAL A 65 14.76 9.31 -6.93
N PHE A 66 14.90 7.98 -6.99
CA PHE A 66 13.93 7.13 -7.68
C PHE A 66 12.54 7.26 -7.05
N GLN A 67 12.47 7.38 -5.72
CA GLN A 67 11.22 7.57 -5.01
C GLN A 67 10.51 8.88 -5.36
N GLY A 68 11.27 9.97 -5.40
CA GLY A 68 10.77 11.27 -5.82
C GLY A 68 10.26 11.23 -7.27
N PHE A 69 11.02 10.61 -8.18
CA PHE A 69 10.63 10.50 -9.59
C PHE A 69 9.31 9.75 -9.80
N PHE A 70 9.15 8.56 -9.22
CA PHE A 70 7.88 7.83 -9.38
C PHE A 70 6.74 8.51 -8.62
N GLY A 71 7.01 9.12 -7.45
CA GLY A 71 6.00 9.86 -6.68
C GLY A 71 5.41 11.02 -7.48
N LEU A 72 6.28 11.82 -8.12
CA LEU A 72 5.87 12.89 -9.03
C LEU A 72 5.12 12.35 -10.27
N THR A 73 5.55 11.21 -10.80
CA THR A 73 4.84 10.55 -11.92
C THR A 73 3.42 10.15 -11.51
N CYS A 74 3.26 9.49 -10.37
CA CYS A 74 1.96 9.09 -9.83
C CYS A 74 1.08 10.31 -9.52
N MET A 75 1.68 11.37 -8.96
CA MET A 75 1.00 12.64 -8.72
C MET A 75 0.49 13.26 -10.02
N GLY A 76 1.30 13.32 -11.08
CA GLY A 76 0.89 13.85 -12.39
C GLY A 76 -0.23 13.02 -13.04
N VAL A 77 -0.11 11.70 -13.02
CA VAL A 77 -1.14 10.80 -13.56
C VAL A 77 -2.44 10.90 -12.76
N GLY A 78 -2.36 10.92 -11.43
CA GLY A 78 -3.50 11.11 -10.55
C GLY A 78 -4.17 12.46 -10.76
N PHE A 79 -3.41 13.55 -10.91
CA PHE A 79 -3.94 14.89 -11.18
C PHE A 79 -4.69 14.96 -12.52
N THR A 80 -4.08 14.45 -13.59
CA THR A 80 -4.72 14.41 -14.91
C THR A 80 -6.04 13.63 -14.89
N GLY A 81 -6.09 12.51 -14.17
CA GLY A 81 -7.30 11.71 -14.07
C GLY A 81 -8.38 12.29 -13.14
N ALA A 82 -8.00 12.77 -11.95
CA ALA A 82 -8.94 13.21 -10.92
C ALA A 82 -9.45 14.64 -11.13
N VAL A 83 -8.58 15.54 -11.59
CA VAL A 83 -8.88 16.98 -11.69
C VAL A 83 -9.20 17.39 -13.12
N MET A 84 -8.43 16.89 -14.09
CA MET A 84 -8.61 17.29 -15.50
C MET A 84 -9.60 16.41 -16.26
N ASP A 85 -10.12 15.33 -15.66
CA ASP A 85 -10.95 14.32 -16.31
C ASP A 85 -10.30 13.71 -17.57
N LYS A 86 -8.97 13.68 -17.64
CA LYS A 86 -8.22 13.17 -18.79
C LYS A 86 -7.53 11.87 -18.42
N GLY A 87 -7.71 10.86 -19.27
CA GLY A 87 -6.98 9.60 -19.19
C GLY A 87 -6.08 9.40 -20.39
N SER A 88 -4.88 8.90 -20.15
CA SER A 88 -3.96 8.43 -21.18
C SER A 88 -3.40 7.09 -20.76
N THR A 89 -3.64 6.06 -21.58
CA THR A 89 -3.10 4.72 -21.39
C THR A 89 -1.57 4.73 -21.37
N LEU A 90 -0.93 5.61 -22.15
CA LEU A 90 0.52 5.77 -22.14
C LEU A 90 1.01 6.26 -20.78
N LEU A 91 0.37 7.30 -20.23
CA LEU A 91 0.77 7.87 -18.94
C LEU A 91 0.56 6.89 -17.78
N THR A 92 -0.55 6.15 -17.78
CA THR A 92 -0.82 5.14 -16.74
C THR A 92 0.13 3.95 -16.85
N THR A 93 0.50 3.50 -18.06
CA THR A 93 1.52 2.47 -18.25
C THR A 93 2.90 2.95 -17.80
N ILE A 94 3.29 4.19 -18.10
CA ILE A 94 4.54 4.77 -17.58
C ILE A 94 4.55 4.80 -16.06
N ALA A 95 3.43 5.19 -15.43
CA ALA A 95 3.29 5.14 -13.97
C ALA A 95 3.38 3.70 -13.42
N ALA A 96 2.69 2.74 -14.04
CA ALA A 96 2.74 1.34 -13.61
C ALA A 96 4.16 0.75 -13.67
N SER A 97 4.91 1.10 -14.72
CA SER A 97 6.32 0.72 -14.88
C SER A 97 7.23 1.43 -13.89
N SER A 98 7.05 2.74 -13.67
CA SER A 98 7.89 3.51 -12.74
C SER A 98 7.67 3.13 -11.27
N ILE A 99 6.47 2.67 -10.91
CA ILE A 99 6.18 2.13 -9.57
C ILE A 99 7.05 0.89 -9.26
N GLN A 100 7.55 0.14 -10.25
CA GLN A 100 8.48 -0.97 -9.96
C GLN A 100 9.80 -0.46 -9.37
N LEU A 101 10.21 0.76 -9.69
CA LEU A 101 11.38 1.42 -9.08
C LEU A 101 11.12 1.80 -7.61
N ALA A 102 9.85 1.82 -7.18
CA ALA A 102 9.48 2.11 -5.80
C ALA A 102 9.98 1.07 -4.80
N TRP A 103 10.37 -0.12 -5.26
CA TRP A 103 11.00 -1.13 -4.42
C TRP A 103 12.43 -0.75 -3.98
N MET A 104 13.10 0.16 -4.67
CA MET A 104 14.51 0.48 -4.40
C MET A 104 14.76 0.98 -2.96
N PRO A 105 14.01 1.96 -2.41
CA PRO A 105 14.12 2.36 -0.99
C PRO A 105 13.98 1.19 -0.02
N PHE A 106 13.07 0.26 -0.31
CA PHE A 106 12.84 -0.89 0.54
C PHE A 106 13.95 -1.93 0.43
N LEU A 107 14.55 -2.14 -0.75
CA LEU A 107 15.72 -3.00 -0.92
C LEU A 107 16.94 -2.44 -0.17
N VAL A 108 17.12 -1.12 -0.16
CA VAL A 108 18.14 -0.45 0.66
C VAL A 108 17.84 -0.63 2.15
N GLY A 109 16.57 -0.50 2.55
CA GLY A 109 16.13 -0.77 3.92
C GLY A 109 16.39 -2.22 4.35
N LEU A 110 16.08 -3.20 3.50
CA LEU A 110 16.36 -4.62 3.74
C LEU A 110 17.86 -4.91 3.87
N SER A 111 18.69 -4.26 3.05
CA SER A 111 20.14 -4.36 3.14
C SER A 111 20.65 -3.81 4.47
N THR A 112 20.10 -2.67 4.90
CA THR A 112 20.40 -2.06 6.22
C THR A 112 20.02 -3.00 7.36
N ILE A 113 18.85 -3.64 7.26
CA ILE A 113 18.40 -4.62 8.26
C ILE A 113 19.35 -5.82 8.29
N GLY A 114 19.70 -6.36 7.13
CA GLY A 114 20.62 -7.49 7.01
C GLY A 114 21.99 -7.19 7.64
N MET A 115 22.56 -6.01 7.35
CA MET A 115 23.81 -5.55 7.95
C MET A 115 23.70 -5.38 9.47
N GLY A 116 22.60 -4.80 9.96
CA GLY A 116 22.40 -4.64 11.40
C GLY A 116 22.17 -5.95 12.13
N ILE A 117 21.54 -6.97 11.53
CA ILE A 117 21.34 -8.27 12.19
C ILE A 117 22.68 -8.99 12.47
N VAL A 118 23.67 -8.77 11.61
CA VAL A 118 24.98 -9.43 11.69
C VAL A 118 26.06 -8.57 12.35
N SER A 119 25.75 -7.32 12.68
CA SER A 119 26.71 -6.43 13.33
C SER A 119 27.00 -6.87 14.76
N ASP A 120 28.16 -6.49 15.28
CA ASP A 120 28.45 -6.66 16.70
C ASP A 120 27.39 -5.91 17.54
N PRO A 121 26.92 -6.48 18.67
CA PRO A 121 25.86 -5.85 19.44
C PRO A 121 26.24 -4.46 19.96
N SER A 122 27.52 -4.25 20.33
CA SER A 122 28.03 -2.95 20.80
C SER A 122 28.00 -1.84 19.75
N GLU A 123 27.91 -2.19 18.47
CA GLU A 123 27.88 -1.25 17.34
C GLU A 123 26.55 -1.31 16.56
N ASN A 124 25.53 -1.94 17.16
CA ASN A 124 24.29 -2.22 16.45
C ASN A 124 23.48 -0.94 16.16
N PRO A 125 22.97 -0.76 14.92
CA PRO A 125 22.20 0.41 14.57
C PRO A 125 20.76 0.41 15.10
N PHE A 126 20.25 -0.73 15.58
CA PHE A 126 18.86 -0.82 16.06
C PHE A 126 18.72 -0.51 17.54
N ILE A 127 19.66 -1.03 18.34
CA ILE A 127 19.63 -0.93 19.80
C ILE A 127 20.88 -0.16 20.24
N PRO A 128 20.72 1.03 20.82
CA PRO A 128 21.85 1.81 21.34
C PRO A 128 22.71 1.02 22.33
N ALA A 129 24.05 1.19 22.26
CA ALA A 129 25.01 0.48 23.10
C ALA A 129 24.80 0.70 24.61
N LEU A 130 24.14 1.79 25.00
CA LEU A 130 23.80 2.09 26.40
C LEU A 130 22.86 1.05 27.03
N TYR A 131 22.14 0.26 26.21
CA TYR A 131 21.25 -0.81 26.67
C TYR A 131 21.93 -2.18 26.74
N ASP A 132 23.25 -2.27 26.55
CA ASP A 132 24.02 -3.52 26.55
C ASP A 132 23.34 -4.65 25.75
N PRO A 133 23.13 -4.46 24.43
CA PRO A 133 22.31 -5.36 23.64
C PRO A 133 22.92 -6.76 23.55
N SER A 134 22.10 -7.79 23.78
CA SER A 134 22.50 -9.16 23.49
C SER A 134 22.36 -9.48 22.00
N ALA A 135 23.14 -10.45 21.50
CA ALA A 135 23.01 -10.93 20.12
C ALA A 135 21.59 -11.47 19.80
N ALA A 136 20.90 -12.02 20.81
CA ALA A 136 19.51 -12.46 20.65
C ALA A 136 18.55 -11.28 20.48
N ALA A 137 18.74 -10.20 21.25
CA ALA A 137 17.93 -8.98 21.15
C ALA A 137 18.09 -8.32 19.78
N VAL A 138 19.33 -8.19 19.29
CA VAL A 138 19.63 -7.66 17.95
C VAL A 138 18.89 -8.45 16.87
N LYS A 139 18.97 -9.79 16.91
CA LYS A 139 18.29 -10.66 15.94
C LYS A 139 16.78 -10.54 16.01
N PHE A 140 16.22 -10.42 17.22
CA PHE A 140 14.78 -10.24 17.40
C PHE A 140 14.32 -8.91 16.82
N VAL A 141 14.94 -7.79 17.22
CA VAL A 141 14.59 -6.45 16.73
C VAL A 141 14.77 -6.35 15.22
N GLY A 142 15.86 -6.89 14.67
CA GLY A 142 16.08 -6.94 13.22
C GLY A 142 15.04 -7.79 12.48
N SER A 143 14.59 -8.91 13.05
CA SER A 143 13.50 -9.72 12.48
C SER A 143 12.18 -8.97 12.46
N MET A 144 11.87 -8.22 13.53
CA MET A 144 10.71 -7.35 13.59
C MET A 144 10.82 -6.22 12.55
N ALA A 145 12.00 -5.61 12.40
CA ALA A 145 12.25 -4.60 11.37
C ALA A 145 11.99 -5.16 9.95
N PHE A 146 12.45 -6.38 9.67
CA PHE A 146 12.22 -7.05 8.38
C PHE A 146 10.73 -7.26 8.08
N LEU A 147 10.01 -7.90 9.01
CA LEU A 147 8.58 -8.20 8.84
C LEU A 147 7.73 -6.94 8.78
N GLY A 148 8.06 -5.95 9.60
CA GLY A 148 7.44 -4.63 9.59
C GLY A 148 7.64 -3.95 8.25
N LEU A 149 8.90 -3.79 7.82
CA LEU A 149 9.23 -3.17 6.54
C LEU A 149 8.50 -3.85 5.39
N MET A 150 8.42 -5.19 5.37
CA MET A 150 7.72 -5.90 4.31
C MET A 150 6.21 -5.64 4.29
N SER A 151 5.56 -5.66 5.45
CA SER A 151 4.12 -5.39 5.58
C SER A 151 3.77 -4.00 5.09
N TYR A 152 4.55 -3.01 5.53
CA TYR A 152 4.39 -1.60 5.16
C TYR A 152 4.77 -1.33 3.70
N ALA A 153 5.80 -1.97 3.15
CA ALA A 153 6.22 -1.86 1.76
C ALA A 153 5.16 -2.38 0.79
N ILE A 154 4.67 -3.60 1.03
CA ILE A 154 3.60 -4.20 0.21
C ILE A 154 2.33 -3.38 0.35
N GLY A 155 2.03 -2.88 1.56
CA GLY A 155 0.95 -1.94 1.80
C GLY A 155 1.06 -0.70 0.90
N PHE A 156 2.17 0.03 0.97
CA PHE A 156 2.33 1.29 0.26
C PHE A 156 2.53 1.13 -1.26
N ILE A 157 3.53 0.37 -1.70
CA ILE A 157 3.83 0.17 -3.13
C ILE A 157 2.70 -0.61 -3.80
N GLY A 158 2.19 -1.64 -3.12
CA GLY A 158 1.06 -2.40 -3.63
C GLY A 158 -0.15 -1.50 -3.86
N SER A 159 -0.40 -0.51 -2.99
CA SER A 159 -1.48 0.46 -3.19
C SER A 159 -1.29 1.30 -4.44
N LEU A 160 -0.09 1.86 -4.63
CA LEU A 160 0.25 2.64 -5.83
C LEU A 160 0.06 1.82 -7.10
N GLY A 161 0.62 0.61 -7.11
CA GLY A 161 0.49 -0.33 -8.22
C GLY A 161 -0.98 -0.68 -8.47
N PHE A 162 -1.73 -0.97 -7.41
CA PHE A 162 -3.14 -1.27 -7.47
C PHE A 162 -3.96 -0.15 -8.15
N MET A 163 -3.75 1.11 -7.75
CA MET A 163 -4.46 2.25 -8.32
C MET A 163 -4.10 2.44 -9.79
N SER A 164 -2.80 2.40 -10.12
CA SER A 164 -2.31 2.55 -11.50
C SER A 164 -2.84 1.45 -12.43
N PHE A 165 -2.76 0.18 -12.02
CA PHE A 165 -3.29 -0.94 -12.81
C PHE A 165 -4.83 -0.93 -12.90
N SER A 166 -5.53 -0.39 -11.90
CA SER A 166 -6.99 -0.24 -11.97
C SER A 166 -7.39 0.84 -12.97
N MET A 167 -6.67 1.97 -13.01
CA MET A 167 -6.85 3.00 -14.03
C MET A 167 -6.55 2.46 -15.43
N HIS A 168 -5.47 1.70 -15.59
CA HIS A 168 -5.10 1.07 -16.87
C HIS A 168 -6.18 0.09 -17.35
N SER A 169 -6.73 -0.74 -16.46
CA SER A 169 -7.80 -1.69 -16.80
C SER A 169 -9.07 -1.00 -17.27
N ILE A 170 -9.46 0.15 -16.67
CA ILE A 170 -10.57 0.97 -17.17
C ILE A 170 -10.28 1.50 -18.58
N GLN A 171 -9.08 2.05 -18.79
CA GLN A 171 -8.68 2.62 -20.08
C GLN A 171 -8.54 1.56 -21.19
N ALA A 172 -8.18 0.33 -20.83
CA ALA A 172 -8.12 -0.81 -21.74
C ALA A 172 -9.50 -1.43 -22.05
N GLY A 173 -10.59 -0.85 -21.52
CA GLY A 173 -11.94 -1.37 -21.74
C GLY A 173 -12.25 -2.67 -20.99
N LYS A 174 -11.48 -2.97 -19.94
CA LYS A 174 -11.64 -4.17 -19.09
C LYS A 174 -11.99 -3.83 -17.63
N PRO A 175 -12.98 -2.98 -17.33
CA PRO A 175 -13.31 -2.65 -15.94
C PRO A 175 -13.97 -3.80 -15.17
N GLN A 176 -14.52 -4.82 -15.87
CA GLN A 176 -15.13 -6.01 -15.28
C GLN A 176 -14.17 -6.81 -14.39
N ASP A 177 -12.86 -6.72 -14.65
CA ASP A 177 -11.82 -7.40 -13.87
C ASP A 177 -11.72 -6.86 -12.43
N ARG A 178 -12.40 -5.75 -12.14
CA ARG A 178 -12.48 -5.09 -10.82
C ARG A 178 -13.85 -5.32 -10.19
N SER A 179 -14.25 -6.58 -10.07
CA SER A 179 -15.52 -6.96 -9.43
C SER A 179 -15.47 -6.92 -7.90
N GLY A 180 -16.63 -7.03 -7.24
CA GLY A 180 -16.71 -7.14 -5.78
C GLY A 180 -15.90 -8.30 -5.22
N VAL A 181 -15.86 -9.45 -5.93
CA VAL A 181 -15.05 -10.62 -5.55
C VAL A 181 -13.56 -10.30 -5.62
N TYR A 182 -13.12 -9.60 -6.66
CA TYR A 182 -11.74 -9.14 -6.79
C TYR A 182 -11.33 -8.24 -5.61
N PHE A 183 -12.18 -7.29 -5.24
CA PHE A 183 -11.95 -6.41 -4.09
C PHE A 183 -11.95 -7.14 -2.76
N ARG A 184 -12.83 -8.15 -2.59
CA ARG A 184 -12.89 -9.00 -1.40
C ARG A 184 -11.58 -9.78 -1.21
N GLY A 185 -11.03 -10.36 -2.28
CA GLY A 185 -9.74 -11.03 -2.25
C GLY A 185 -8.59 -10.10 -1.85
N ARG A 186 -8.58 -8.88 -2.40
CA ARG A 186 -7.61 -7.85 -2.01
C ARG A 186 -7.80 -7.38 -0.57
N ALA A 187 -9.04 -7.24 -0.11
CA ALA A 187 -9.33 -6.84 1.27
C ALA A 187 -8.72 -7.82 2.28
N LYS A 188 -8.76 -9.14 2.00
CA LYS A 188 -8.08 -10.16 2.82
C LYS A 188 -6.58 -9.93 2.90
N LEU A 189 -5.94 -9.69 1.75
CA LEU A 189 -4.50 -9.45 1.69
C LEU A 189 -4.09 -8.23 2.51
N TYR A 190 -4.73 -7.07 2.28
CA TYR A 190 -4.35 -5.82 2.94
C TYR A 190 -4.67 -5.82 4.44
N ASN A 191 -5.79 -6.43 4.86
CA ASN A 191 -6.03 -6.62 6.29
C ASN A 191 -5.05 -7.63 6.90
N GLY A 192 -4.63 -8.67 6.17
CA GLY A 192 -3.57 -9.59 6.63
C GLY A 192 -2.22 -8.90 6.82
N LEU A 193 -1.84 -8.00 5.90
CA LEU A 193 -0.63 -7.18 6.02
C LEU A 193 -0.73 -6.22 7.22
N LEU A 194 -1.88 -5.60 7.43
CA LEU A 194 -2.13 -4.75 8.60
C LEU A 194 -2.06 -5.55 9.91
N PHE A 195 -2.59 -6.78 9.93
CA PHE A 195 -2.48 -7.67 11.08
C PHE A 195 -1.02 -8.01 11.37
N LEU A 196 -0.23 -8.34 10.34
CA LEU A 196 1.19 -8.65 10.48
C LEU A 196 1.97 -7.44 11.01
N ALA A 197 1.71 -6.23 10.47
CA ALA A 197 2.32 -5.00 10.98
C ALA A 197 1.99 -4.78 12.46
N GLY A 198 0.73 -4.99 12.85
CA GLY A 198 0.28 -4.87 14.23
C GLY A 198 0.93 -5.89 15.17
N LEU A 199 1.02 -7.14 14.74
CA LEU A 199 1.67 -8.22 15.49
C LEU A 199 3.15 -7.93 15.72
N VAL A 200 3.86 -7.47 14.68
CA VAL A 200 5.28 -7.12 14.76
C VAL A 200 5.48 -5.94 15.71
N GLN A 201 4.65 -4.90 15.61
CA GLN A 201 4.76 -3.71 16.46
C GLN A 201 4.44 -4.02 17.92
N LEU A 202 3.44 -4.88 18.17
CA LEU A 202 3.12 -5.41 19.49
C LEU A 202 4.28 -6.22 20.07
N ALA A 203 4.82 -7.16 19.29
CA ALA A 203 5.91 -8.03 19.72
C ALA A 203 7.18 -7.23 20.03
N LEU A 204 7.50 -6.23 19.19
CA LEU A 204 8.61 -5.31 19.42
C LEU A 204 8.42 -4.50 20.71
N GLY A 205 7.26 -3.85 20.89
CA GLY A 205 6.99 -3.07 22.10
C GLY A 205 7.01 -3.93 23.37
N SER A 206 6.41 -5.13 23.33
CA SER A 206 6.39 -6.05 24.47
C SER A 206 7.78 -6.56 24.82
N PHE A 207 8.61 -6.85 23.81
CA PHE A 207 9.99 -7.25 24.01
C PHE A 207 10.82 -6.16 24.67
N ILE A 208 10.68 -4.91 24.19
CA ILE A 208 11.38 -3.75 24.74
C ILE A 208 10.98 -3.54 26.21
N ILE A 209 9.68 -3.59 26.54
CA ILE A 209 9.21 -3.47 27.93
C ILE A 209 9.87 -4.53 28.82
N ASN A 210 9.90 -5.77 28.36
CA ASN A 210 10.41 -6.89 29.16
C ASN A 210 11.94 -6.88 29.31
N THR A 211 12.67 -6.28 28.37
CA THR A 211 14.15 -6.35 28.33
C THR A 211 14.80 -5.06 28.78
N TYR A 212 14.25 -3.92 28.38
CA TYR A 212 14.83 -2.58 28.58
C TYR A 212 13.96 -1.68 29.45
N GLY A 213 12.74 -2.11 29.77
CA GLY A 213 11.82 -1.38 30.63
C GLY A 213 10.84 -0.49 29.87
N ASN A 214 10.10 0.29 30.67
CA ASN A 214 9.05 1.19 30.20
C ASN A 214 9.63 2.52 29.68
N GLY A 215 8.84 3.22 28.88
CA GLY A 215 9.21 4.52 28.31
C GLY A 215 9.09 5.69 29.30
N PRO A 216 9.66 6.85 28.96
CA PRO A 216 10.49 7.10 27.77
C PRO A 216 11.92 6.55 27.96
N LEU A 217 12.40 5.88 26.91
CA LEU A 217 13.77 5.40 26.79
C LEU A 217 14.76 6.57 26.61
N GLU A 218 15.99 6.44 27.12
CA GLU A 218 17.03 7.48 27.00
C GLU A 218 17.45 7.74 25.54
N ALA A 219 17.58 6.66 24.77
CA ALA A 219 17.75 6.68 23.33
C ALA A 219 16.73 5.75 22.65
N PRO A 220 16.26 6.08 21.43
CA PRO A 220 15.24 5.29 20.78
C PRO A 220 15.81 3.96 20.31
N ILE A 221 14.99 2.92 20.40
CA ILE A 221 15.23 1.69 19.63
C ILE A 221 14.64 1.92 18.24
N PHE A 222 15.50 1.87 17.22
CA PHE A 222 15.13 2.18 15.84
C PHE A 222 15.16 0.92 14.97
N ALA A 223 13.97 0.47 14.57
CA ALA A 223 13.78 -0.71 13.72
C ALA A 223 13.11 -0.31 12.40
N VAL A 224 13.81 0.52 11.62
CA VAL A 224 13.42 1.03 10.28
C VAL A 224 12.09 1.80 10.28
N VAL A 225 10.96 1.09 10.25
CA VAL A 225 9.61 1.68 10.27
C VAL A 225 9.09 1.93 11.68
N PHE A 226 9.87 1.55 12.70
CA PHE A 226 9.55 1.75 14.11
C PHE A 226 10.63 2.58 14.77
N LEU A 227 10.24 3.76 15.26
CA LEU A 227 11.03 4.58 16.16
C LEU A 227 10.35 4.50 17.53
N VAL A 228 11.04 3.89 18.50
CA VAL A 228 10.45 3.53 19.80
C VAL A 228 11.23 4.18 20.93
N PHE A 229 10.67 5.27 21.47
CA PHE A 229 11.02 5.83 22.77
C PHE A 229 10.08 5.33 23.87
N SER A 230 8.78 5.25 23.56
CA SER A 230 7.77 4.74 24.49
C SER A 230 7.20 3.42 23.96
N PRO A 231 7.66 2.25 24.44
CA PRO A 231 7.22 0.95 23.90
C PRO A 231 5.74 0.64 24.17
N GLU A 232 5.12 1.27 25.16
CA GLU A 232 3.68 1.18 25.47
C GLU A 232 2.83 1.72 24.31
N ILE A 233 3.32 2.78 23.64
CA ILE A 233 2.68 3.30 22.43
C ILE A 233 2.74 2.25 21.32
N SER A 234 3.88 1.59 21.13
CA SER A 234 4.02 0.55 20.12
C SER A 234 3.11 -0.66 20.40
N VAL A 235 2.97 -1.08 21.67
CA VAL A 235 2.00 -2.11 22.07
C VAL A 235 0.57 -1.66 21.77
N THR A 236 0.21 -0.44 22.15
CA THR A 236 -1.15 0.10 21.97
C THR A 236 -1.54 0.18 20.50
N ILE A 237 -0.65 0.72 19.66
CA ILE A 237 -0.89 0.82 18.21
C ILE A 237 -0.88 -0.56 17.55
N GLY A 238 0.01 -1.46 17.97
CA GLY A 238 0.03 -2.84 17.49
C GLY A 238 -1.29 -3.56 17.75
N LEU A 239 -1.84 -3.45 18.97
CA LEU A 239 -3.15 -3.99 19.33
C LEU A 239 -4.26 -3.38 18.47
N LEU A 240 -4.26 -2.04 18.30
CA LEU A 240 -5.26 -1.36 17.49
C LEU A 240 -5.25 -1.87 16.05
N GLN A 241 -4.06 -1.99 15.43
CA GLN A 241 -3.90 -2.55 14.09
C GLN A 241 -4.42 -3.99 14.00
N MET A 242 -4.12 -4.84 14.98
CA MET A 242 -4.61 -6.22 15.05
C MET A 242 -6.14 -6.31 15.19
N ILE A 243 -6.76 -5.45 16.01
CA ILE A 243 -8.21 -5.41 16.19
C ILE A 243 -8.89 -4.98 14.88
N VAL A 244 -8.45 -3.88 14.28
CA VAL A 244 -9.03 -3.35 13.03
C VAL A 244 -8.85 -4.34 11.88
N SER A 245 -7.67 -4.92 11.73
CA SER A 245 -7.42 -5.92 10.68
C SER A 245 -8.25 -7.19 10.86
N THR A 246 -8.41 -7.69 12.10
CA THR A 246 -9.26 -8.85 12.37
C THR A 246 -10.70 -8.58 11.97
N ILE A 247 -11.22 -7.40 12.31
CA ILE A 247 -12.54 -6.96 11.87
C ILE A 247 -12.62 -6.93 10.33
N GLY A 248 -11.62 -6.36 9.66
CA GLY A 248 -11.58 -6.30 8.20
C GLY A 248 -11.52 -7.66 7.52
N ILE A 249 -10.76 -8.61 8.08
CA ILE A 249 -10.73 -10.01 7.61
C ILE A 249 -12.12 -10.63 7.74
N VAL A 250 -12.75 -10.53 8.91
CA VAL A 250 -14.12 -11.06 9.13
C VAL A 250 -15.11 -10.42 8.16
N ARG A 251 -15.02 -9.12 7.92
CA ARG A 251 -15.86 -8.42 6.94
C ARG A 251 -15.63 -8.92 5.51
N SER A 252 -14.39 -9.20 5.13
CA SER A 252 -14.05 -9.75 3.81
C SER A 252 -14.48 -11.21 3.61
N LEU A 253 -14.89 -11.90 4.67
CA LEU A 253 -15.43 -13.27 4.60
C LEU A 253 -16.95 -13.30 4.50
N ARG A 254 -17.63 -12.14 4.55
CA ARG A 254 -19.08 -12.06 4.43
C ARG A 254 -19.50 -12.39 3.00
N GLU A 255 -20.54 -13.22 2.89
CA GLU A 255 -21.19 -13.53 1.61
C GLU A 255 -21.99 -12.32 1.10
N LYS A 256 -22.69 -11.62 1.99
CA LYS A 256 -23.56 -10.50 1.61
C LYS A 256 -22.88 -9.14 1.83
N PRO A 257 -22.87 -8.25 0.82
CA PRO A 257 -22.37 -6.89 0.98
C PRO A 257 -23.26 -6.07 1.93
N ALA A 258 -22.65 -5.10 2.61
CA ALA A 258 -23.32 -4.14 3.49
C ALA A 258 -23.05 -2.70 3.01
N PRO A 259 -23.72 -2.23 1.93
CA PRO A 259 -23.38 -0.98 1.24
C PRO A 259 -23.50 0.27 2.12
N ASP A 260 -24.45 0.30 3.06
CA ASP A 260 -24.71 1.47 3.90
C ASP A 260 -23.78 1.58 5.13
N SER A 261 -22.91 0.59 5.36
CA SER A 261 -22.07 0.51 6.56
C SER A 261 -20.74 1.25 6.37
N VAL A 262 -20.65 2.50 6.83
CA VAL A 262 -19.39 3.29 6.80
C VAL A 262 -18.50 3.18 8.04
N TRP A 263 -18.97 2.49 9.09
CA TRP A 263 -18.29 2.48 10.40
C TRP A 263 -16.88 1.87 10.35
N PHE A 264 -16.64 0.90 9.45
CA PHE A 264 -15.32 0.28 9.33
C PHE A 264 -14.31 1.25 8.71
N GLN A 265 -14.71 2.03 7.71
CA GLN A 265 -13.91 3.11 7.14
C GLN A 265 -13.58 4.15 8.22
N THR A 266 -14.56 4.53 9.04
CA THR A 266 -14.33 5.43 10.19
C THR A 266 -13.34 4.83 11.19
N LEU A 267 -13.41 3.54 11.45
CA LEU A 267 -12.48 2.83 12.34
C LEU A 267 -11.05 2.80 11.77
N CYS A 268 -10.89 2.54 10.47
CA CYS A 268 -9.58 2.63 9.79
C CYS A 268 -9.01 4.04 9.86
N PHE A 269 -9.85 5.08 9.68
CA PHE A 269 -9.43 6.47 9.82
C PHE A 269 -9.03 6.81 11.26
N PHE A 270 -9.79 6.35 12.25
CA PHE A 270 -9.44 6.50 13.66
C PHE A 270 -8.10 5.83 13.99
N MET A 271 -7.89 4.60 13.50
CA MET A 271 -6.61 3.91 13.64
C MET A 271 -5.46 4.70 13.00
N TYR A 272 -5.64 5.20 11.77
CA TYR A 272 -4.65 6.04 11.11
C TYR A 272 -4.34 7.30 11.95
N PHE A 273 -5.36 7.96 12.48
CA PHE A 273 -5.19 9.13 13.36
C PHE A 273 -4.40 8.78 14.63
N CYS A 274 -4.68 7.64 15.28
CA CYS A 274 -3.91 7.15 16.43
C CYS A 274 -2.46 6.85 16.06
N MET A 275 -2.23 6.19 14.91
CA MET A 275 -0.88 5.90 14.44
C MET A 275 -0.10 7.20 14.17
N MET A 276 -0.71 8.19 13.52
CA MET A 276 -0.09 9.48 13.27
C MET A 276 0.21 10.25 14.55
N SER A 277 -0.76 10.36 15.46
CA SER A 277 -0.60 11.13 16.70
C SER A 277 0.38 10.48 17.66
N MET A 278 0.27 9.17 17.89
CA MET A 278 1.08 8.48 18.89
C MET A 278 2.39 7.95 18.33
N GLN A 279 2.36 7.24 17.19
CA GLN A 279 3.56 6.56 16.68
C GLN A 279 4.46 7.47 15.84
N VAL A 280 3.91 8.47 15.15
CA VAL A 280 4.69 9.42 14.36
C VAL A 280 4.97 10.68 15.20
N LEU A 281 3.96 11.45 15.56
CA LEU A 281 4.16 12.76 16.21
C LEU A 281 4.75 12.63 17.62
N ALA A 282 4.14 11.84 18.51
CA ALA A 282 4.60 11.77 19.90
C ALA A 282 5.99 11.11 20.04
N GLN A 283 6.26 10.03 19.30
CA GLN A 283 7.57 9.36 19.34
C GLN A 283 8.67 10.25 18.72
N VAL A 284 8.40 10.92 17.59
CA VAL A 284 9.39 11.82 16.97
C VAL A 284 9.64 13.06 17.83
N ALA A 285 8.61 13.60 18.49
CA ALA A 285 8.75 14.72 19.41
C ALA A 285 9.56 14.39 20.68
N GLN A 286 9.74 13.10 21.00
CA GLN A 286 10.61 12.66 22.10
C GLN A 286 12.09 12.62 21.70
N ALA A 287 12.42 12.73 20.40
CA ALA A 287 13.80 12.77 19.95
C ALA A 287 14.49 14.08 20.38
N PRO A 288 15.71 14.02 20.93
CA PRO A 288 16.46 15.22 21.26
C PRO A 288 16.86 15.99 19.98
N GLY A 289 16.46 17.26 19.92
CA GLY A 289 16.71 18.14 18.76
C GLY A 289 15.98 17.68 17.49
N ASP A 290 16.59 17.92 16.33
CA ASP A 290 16.00 17.60 15.03
C ASP A 290 16.38 16.20 14.50
N ALA A 291 16.95 15.34 15.35
CA ALA A 291 17.60 14.09 14.95
C ALA A 291 16.68 13.08 14.25
N ALA A 292 15.36 13.12 14.52
CA ALA A 292 14.36 12.24 13.92
C ALA A 292 13.35 12.97 13.01
N ALA A 293 13.52 14.28 12.79
CA ALA A 293 12.53 15.10 12.09
C ALA A 293 12.31 14.66 10.63
N SER A 294 13.36 14.19 9.95
CA SER A 294 13.28 13.69 8.56
C SER A 294 12.54 12.36 8.45
N ALA A 295 12.45 11.55 9.51
CA ALA A 295 11.77 10.27 9.48
C ALA A 295 10.24 10.42 9.49
N ALA A 296 9.70 11.48 10.10
CA ALA A 296 8.26 11.68 10.24
C ALA A 296 7.50 11.73 8.90
N PRO A 297 7.95 12.49 7.87
CA PRO A 297 7.36 12.45 6.53
C PRO A 297 7.27 11.04 5.94
N THR A 298 8.37 10.30 5.97
CA THR A 298 8.45 8.96 5.36
C THR A 298 7.55 7.97 6.09
N LEU A 299 7.54 8.00 7.43
CA LEU A 299 6.65 7.17 8.25
C LEU A 299 5.17 7.51 8.00
N ALA A 300 4.80 8.79 7.95
CA ALA A 300 3.44 9.22 7.69
C ALA A 300 2.88 8.65 6.37
N CYS A 301 3.71 8.68 5.33
CA CYS A 301 3.35 8.22 3.99
C CYS A 301 3.10 6.71 3.94
N VAL A 302 4.00 5.95 4.56
CA VAL A 302 3.94 4.49 4.63
C VAL A 302 2.73 4.03 5.47
N TYR A 303 2.43 4.77 6.54
CA TYR A 303 1.30 4.52 7.43
C TYR A 303 -0.04 4.83 6.77
N LEU A 304 -0.09 5.84 5.89
CA LEU A 304 -1.27 6.12 5.08
C LEU A 304 -1.61 4.94 4.17
N GLY A 305 -0.62 4.37 3.47
CA GLY A 305 -0.83 3.24 2.57
C GLY A 305 -1.46 2.02 3.25
N ILE A 306 -0.94 1.64 4.42
CA ILE A 306 -1.43 0.45 5.14
C ILE A 306 -2.82 0.65 5.76
N ALA A 307 -3.19 1.88 6.13
CA ALA A 307 -4.48 2.19 6.75
C ALA A 307 -5.58 2.52 5.72
N LEU A 308 -5.23 3.14 4.60
CA LEU A 308 -6.16 3.56 3.55
C LEU A 308 -6.75 2.38 2.78
N MET A 309 -5.92 1.38 2.43
CA MET A 309 -6.38 0.28 1.59
C MET A 309 -7.47 -0.57 2.22
N PRO A 310 -7.41 -0.97 3.50
CA PRO A 310 -8.52 -1.65 4.16
C PRO A 310 -9.84 -0.88 4.04
N ALA A 311 -9.84 0.43 4.25
CA ALA A 311 -11.03 1.27 4.14
C ALA A 311 -11.58 1.33 2.71
N PHE A 312 -10.68 1.57 1.74
CA PHE A 312 -11.00 1.63 0.33
C PHE A 312 -11.57 0.30 -0.20
N LEU A 313 -10.90 -0.80 0.10
CA LEU A 313 -11.29 -2.13 -0.35
C LEU A 313 -12.61 -2.58 0.31
N ASP A 314 -12.83 -2.24 1.59
CA ASP A 314 -14.13 -2.47 2.24
C ASP A 314 -15.25 -1.70 1.54
N TRP A 315 -15.01 -0.45 1.16
CA TRP A 315 -16.00 0.32 0.42
C TRP A 315 -16.30 -0.31 -0.93
N LYS A 316 -15.26 -0.70 -1.69
CA LYS A 316 -15.44 -1.32 -3.01
C LYS A 316 -16.13 -2.66 -2.96
N MET A 317 -15.75 -3.55 -2.03
CA MET A 317 -16.39 -4.87 -1.95
C MET A 317 -17.86 -4.81 -1.54
N ASN A 318 -18.29 -3.74 -0.84
CA ASN A 318 -19.67 -3.58 -0.41
C ASN A 318 -20.54 -2.82 -1.44
N ASN A 319 -19.93 -2.07 -2.35
CA ASN A 319 -20.65 -1.21 -3.32
C ASN A 319 -20.51 -1.67 -4.78
N LEU A 320 -19.87 -2.82 -5.03
CA LEU A 320 -19.78 -3.42 -6.36
C LEU A 320 -20.49 -4.78 -6.41
N PRO A 321 -21.11 -5.11 -7.55
CA PRO A 321 -21.60 -6.46 -7.82
C PRO A 321 -20.49 -7.51 -7.69
N GLU A 322 -20.84 -8.71 -7.22
CA GLU A 322 -19.91 -9.84 -7.15
C GLU A 322 -19.42 -10.24 -8.56
N ASP A 323 -20.38 -10.37 -9.48
CA ASP A 323 -20.15 -10.55 -10.91
C ASP A 323 -20.43 -9.23 -11.63
N LEU A 324 -19.36 -8.57 -12.08
CA LEU A 324 -19.43 -7.25 -12.67
C LEU A 324 -19.60 -7.37 -14.20
N ASP A 325 -20.85 -7.37 -14.66
CA ASP A 325 -21.14 -7.24 -16.09
C ASP A 325 -20.96 -5.78 -16.52
N ALA A 326 -19.85 -5.50 -17.22
CA ALA A 326 -19.50 -4.15 -17.66
C ALA A 326 -20.54 -3.53 -18.62
N VAL A 327 -21.27 -4.35 -19.39
CA VAL A 327 -22.32 -3.86 -20.30
C VAL A 327 -23.49 -3.31 -19.50
N ASN A 328 -23.98 -4.10 -18.55
CA ASN A 328 -25.15 -3.74 -17.75
C ASN A 328 -24.82 -2.73 -16.65
N TYR A 329 -23.62 -2.76 -16.08
CA TYR A 329 -23.24 -1.92 -14.96
C TYR A 329 -22.66 -0.56 -15.39
N TYR A 330 -21.79 -0.54 -16.41
CA TYR A 330 -21.12 0.67 -16.92
C TYR A 330 -21.65 1.15 -18.27
N GLY A 331 -22.48 0.36 -18.97
CA GLY A 331 -22.97 0.75 -20.30
C GLY A 331 -21.90 0.67 -21.40
N ILE A 332 -20.81 -0.10 -21.18
CA ILE A 332 -19.72 -0.25 -22.14
C ILE A 332 -20.05 -1.43 -23.06
N PRO A 333 -20.08 -1.28 -24.39
CA PRO A 333 -20.22 -2.40 -25.31
C PRO A 333 -19.09 -3.41 -25.11
N LEU A 334 -19.38 -4.71 -25.14
CA LEU A 334 -18.34 -5.74 -25.18
C LEU A 334 -17.45 -5.46 -26.40
N LEU A 335 -16.18 -5.10 -26.17
CA LEU A 335 -15.20 -5.05 -27.24
C LEU A 335 -15.09 -6.47 -27.81
N SER A 336 -15.22 -6.62 -29.13
CA SER A 336 -15.05 -7.92 -29.76
C SER A 336 -13.62 -8.41 -29.46
N GLU A 337 -13.44 -9.73 -29.32
CA GLU A 337 -12.16 -10.36 -28.99
C GLU A 337 -11.01 -9.95 -29.93
N LYS A 338 -11.33 -9.41 -31.12
CA LYS A 338 -10.38 -8.88 -32.11
C LYS A 338 -9.97 -7.41 -31.93
N GLU A 339 -10.69 -6.65 -31.09
CA GLU A 339 -10.48 -5.21 -30.86
C GLU A 339 -9.88 -4.90 -29.47
N GLN A 340 -9.59 -5.94 -28.68
CA GLN A 340 -8.87 -5.75 -27.43
C GLN A 340 -7.43 -5.30 -27.73
N PRO A 341 -6.92 -4.24 -27.09
CA PRO A 341 -5.50 -3.89 -27.20
C PRO A 341 -4.66 -5.09 -26.75
N ALA A 342 -3.65 -5.44 -27.55
CA ALA A 342 -2.79 -6.61 -27.41
C ALA A 342 -1.86 -6.53 -26.17
N ALA A 343 -2.42 -6.31 -24.98
CA ALA A 343 -1.75 -6.45 -23.71
C ALA A 343 -2.20 -7.79 -23.10
N GLY A 344 -1.36 -8.82 -23.28
CA GLY A 344 -1.52 -10.12 -22.63
C GLY A 344 -2.05 -11.24 -23.51
N ARG A 345 -1.53 -11.40 -24.73
CA ARG A 345 -1.66 -12.67 -25.45
C ARG A 345 -0.61 -13.63 -24.90
N ASP A 346 -0.96 -14.32 -23.81
CA ASP A 346 -0.22 -15.51 -23.37
C ASP A 346 -0.55 -16.64 -24.36
N ASP A 347 0.05 -16.59 -25.56
CA ASP A 347 0.06 -17.70 -26.52
C ASP A 347 1.05 -18.78 -26.00
N ALA A 348 0.77 -19.31 -24.82
CA ALA A 348 1.47 -20.43 -24.23
C ALA A 348 0.47 -21.32 -23.49
N THR A 349 -0.41 -21.97 -24.26
CA THR A 349 -0.74 -23.40 -24.16
C THR A 349 -2.05 -23.67 -24.91
N LEU A 350 -1.97 -24.48 -25.96
CA LEU A 350 -2.85 -25.62 -26.27
C LEU A 350 -2.42 -26.13 -27.66
N GLU A 351 -1.32 -26.90 -27.68
CA GLU A 351 -1.16 -27.93 -28.71
C GLU A 351 -2.25 -28.98 -28.47
N GLU A 352 -3.36 -28.88 -29.20
CA GLU A 352 -4.18 -30.03 -29.56
C GLU A 352 -4.11 -30.19 -31.07
N VAL A 353 -3.05 -30.82 -31.57
CA VAL A 353 -3.07 -31.46 -32.90
C VAL A 353 -3.53 -32.88 -32.69
N ASN A 354 -4.85 -33.05 -32.76
CA ASN A 354 -5.47 -34.36 -32.91
C ASN A 354 -5.65 -34.62 -34.42
N SER A 355 -4.76 -35.42 -35.02
CA SER A 355 -5.02 -36.06 -36.30
C SER A 355 -4.17 -37.33 -36.45
N ASN A 356 -4.51 -38.36 -35.68
CA ASN A 356 -4.27 -39.75 -36.06
C ASN A 356 -5.62 -40.35 -36.48
N ASP A 357 -6.04 -40.04 -37.71
CA ASP A 357 -6.99 -40.87 -38.44
C ASP A 357 -6.18 -41.80 -39.34
N ASN A 358 -6.21 -43.08 -38.99
CA ASN A 358 -5.88 -44.17 -39.91
C ASN A 358 -7.00 -44.28 -40.95
N ASN A 359 -6.69 -44.21 -42.26
CA ASN A 359 -7.09 -45.22 -43.26
C ASN A 359 -6.80 -44.77 -44.71
N VAL A 360 -6.18 -45.70 -45.45
CA VAL A 360 -5.92 -45.81 -46.91
C VAL A 360 -4.68 -45.09 -47.45
#